data_AF-A0A1Z5S9Y5-F1
#
_entry.id   AF-A0A1Z5S9Y5-F1
#
_cell.length_a   1.000
_cell.length_b   1.000
_cell.length_c   1.000
_cell.angle_alpha   90.00
_cell.angle_beta   90.00
_cell.angle_gamma   90.00
#
_symmetry.space_group_name_H-M   'P 1'
#
loop_
_entity.id
_entity.type
_entity.pdbx_description
1 polymer ?
#
loop_
_entity_poly.entity_id
_entity_poly.type
_entity_poly.pdbx_seq_one_letter_code
_entity_poly.pdbx_strand_id
1 'polypeptide(L)'
;MISEIFNIKVGGNLVEIGKFWLSSKKHGLLNIITSGVLWCIWKHGNEICFQNAEWRGMEMLLFQIGGLLQNWVVLCAPEKKERLLEFLNKIKAAARTVLWISYAALEDT
;
A
#
# COMPACT_ATOMS: atom_id res chain seq x y z
N MET A 1 -8.08 -3.11 -3.96
CA MET A 1 -7.49 -3.42 -2.63
C MET A 1 -7.92 -2.50 -1.49
N ILE A 2 -7.48 -1.22 -1.37
CA ILE A 2 -7.83 -0.38 -0.19
C ILE A 2 -9.35 -0.16 -0.11
N SER A 3 -9.97 0.24 -1.22
CA SER A 3 -11.42 0.48 -1.27
C SER A 3 -12.26 -0.75 -0.93
N GLU A 4 -11.82 -1.94 -1.34
CA GLU A 4 -12.49 -3.22 -1.01
C GLU A 4 -12.43 -3.52 0.50
N ILE A 5 -11.29 -3.28 1.14
CA ILE A 5 -11.08 -3.61 2.56
C ILE A 5 -11.88 -2.69 3.47
N PHE A 6 -11.97 -1.41 3.10
CA PHE A 6 -12.74 -0.44 3.85
C PHE A 6 -14.20 -0.38 3.46
N ASN A 7 -14.58 -1.04 2.36
CA ASN A 7 -15.87 -0.86 1.69
C ASN A 7 -16.21 0.64 1.50
N ILE A 8 -15.19 1.43 1.18
CA ILE A 8 -15.26 2.88 0.99
C ILE A 8 -14.60 3.17 -0.35
N LYS A 9 -15.27 3.95 -1.21
CA LYS A 9 -14.65 4.44 -2.44
C LYS A 9 -13.63 5.52 -2.06
N VAL A 10 -12.36 5.12 -2.00
CA VAL A 10 -11.25 6.00 -1.58
C VAL A 10 -10.93 7.08 -2.64
N GLY A 11 -11.23 6.80 -3.91
CA GLY A 11 -10.95 7.70 -5.03
C GLY A 11 -9.75 7.27 -5.86
N GLY A 12 -9.59 7.87 -7.03
CA GLY A 12 -8.53 7.58 -8.01
C GLY A 12 -7.41 8.61 -8.06
N ASN A 13 -7.52 9.70 -7.29
CA ASN A 13 -6.53 10.78 -7.25
C ASN A 13 -6.28 11.28 -5.83
N LEU A 14 -5.20 12.04 -5.66
CA LEU A 14 -4.78 12.57 -4.35
C LEU A 14 -5.81 13.50 -3.71
N VAL A 15 -6.58 14.25 -4.50
CA VAL A 15 -7.59 15.18 -3.98
C VAL A 15 -8.75 14.41 -3.34
N GLU A 16 -9.21 13.34 -3.98
CA GLU A 16 -10.24 12.47 -3.42
C GLU A 16 -9.77 11.75 -2.16
N ILE A 17 -8.54 11.23 -2.16
CA ILE A 17 -7.92 10.59 -0.99
C ILE A 17 -7.78 11.60 0.16
N GLY A 18 -7.32 12.82 -0.13
CA GLY A 18 -7.05 13.87 0.85
C GLY A 18 -8.30 14.32 1.62
N LYS A 19 -9.50 14.15 1.06
CA LYS A 19 -10.76 14.47 1.77
C LYS A 19 -10.90 13.67 3.08
N PHE A 20 -10.40 12.43 3.13
CA PHE A 20 -10.44 11.59 4.33
C PHE A 20 -9.47 12.06 5.41
N TRP A 21 -8.38 12.73 5.02
CA TRP A 21 -7.36 13.23 5.94
C TRP A 21 -7.89 14.34 6.84
N LEU A 22 -8.81 15.15 6.32
CA LEU A 22 -9.49 16.22 7.06
C LEU A 22 -10.30 15.71 8.26
N SER A 23 -10.74 14.44 8.23
CA SER A 23 -11.52 13.83 9.32
C SER A 23 -10.75 12.69 9.99
N SER A 24 -9.59 13.04 10.55
CA SER A 24 -8.64 12.11 11.18
C SER A 24 -9.24 11.23 12.28
N LYS A 25 -10.20 11.75 13.06
CA LYS A 25 -10.90 10.97 14.11
C LYS A 25 -11.74 9.84 13.52
N LYS A 26 -12.49 10.12 12.44
CA LYS A 26 -13.40 9.18 11.80
C LYS A 26 -12.68 8.19 10.88
N HIS A 27 -11.68 8.66 10.14
CA HIS A 27 -10.98 7.89 9.12
C HIS A 27 -9.53 7.56 9.47
N GLY A 28 -9.14 7.63 10.76
CA GLY A 28 -7.74 7.47 11.17
C GLY A 28 -7.03 6.23 10.64
N LEU A 29 -7.70 5.07 10.59
CA LEU A 29 -7.09 3.86 10.04
C LEU A 29 -6.89 3.95 8.51
N LEU A 30 -7.89 4.47 7.79
CA LEU A 30 -7.79 4.71 6.35
C LEU A 30 -6.69 5.73 6.05
N ASN A 31 -6.52 6.75 6.89
CA ASN A 31 -5.50 7.77 6.76
C ASN A 31 -4.10 7.17 6.97
N ILE A 32 -3.90 6.34 8.00
CA ILE A 32 -2.64 5.61 8.22
C ILE A 32 -2.26 4.78 6.99
N ILE A 33 -3.23 4.04 6.43
CA ILE A 33 -2.98 3.17 5.28
C ILE A 33 -2.70 3.97 4.02
N THR A 34 -3.55 4.95 3.70
CA THR A 34 -3.38 5.77 2.48
C THR A 34 -2.09 6.58 2.53
N SER A 35 -1.74 7.17 3.68
CA SER A 35 -0.45 7.85 3.87
C SER A 35 0.74 6.91 3.74
N GLY A 36 0.66 5.70 4.32
CA GLY A 36 1.72 4.70 4.20
C GLY A 36 1.94 4.26 2.76
N VAL A 37 0.86 4.03 2.01
CA VAL A 37 0.93 3.67 0.58
C VAL A 37 1.55 4.79 -0.24
N LEU A 38 1.12 6.03 -0.06
CA LEU A 38 1.68 7.18 -0.79
C LEU A 38 3.15 7.41 -0.45
N TRP A 39 3.54 7.27 0.81
CA TRP A 39 4.93 7.36 1.24
C TRP A 39 5.80 6.32 0.54
N CYS A 40 5.37 5.06 0.49
CA CYS A 40 6.08 4.00 -0.22
C CYS A 40 6.19 4.28 -1.73
N ILE A 41 5.13 4.75 -2.38
CA ILE A 41 5.16 5.11 -3.81
C ILE A 41 6.19 6.21 -4.07
N TRP A 42 6.15 7.28 -3.27
CA TRP A 42 7.08 8.39 -3.40
C TRP A 42 8.54 7.96 -3.15
N LYS A 43 8.77 7.21 -2.05
CA LYS A 43 10.09 6.71 -1.69
C LYS A 43 10.65 5.78 -2.78
N HIS A 44 9.83 4.86 -3.29
CA HIS A 44 10.23 3.93 -4.33
C HIS A 44 10.58 4.65 -5.64
N GLY A 45 9.78 5.65 -6.02
CA GLY A 45 10.11 6.52 -7.15
C GLY A 45 11.46 7.22 -6.99
N ASN A 46 11.78 7.72 -5.80
CA ASN A 46 13.08 8.33 -5.53
C ASN A 46 14.24 7.33 -5.58
N GLU A 47 14.04 6.11 -5.08
CA GLU A 47 15.05 5.04 -5.15
C GLU A 47 15.40 4.71 -6.61
N ILE A 48 14.38 4.62 -7.49
CA ILE A 48 14.59 4.38 -8.93
C ILE A 48 15.29 5.57 -9.60
N CYS A 49 14.78 6.79 -9.41
CA CYS A 49 15.28 7.96 -10.11
C CYS A 49 16.66 8.44 -9.63
N PHE A 50 16.98 8.25 -8.36
CA PHE A 50 18.15 8.88 -7.74
C PHE A 50 19.14 7.90 -7.09
N GLN A 51 18.76 6.64 -6.88
CA GLN A 51 19.60 5.64 -6.20
C GLN A 51 19.92 4.41 -7.06
N ASN A 52 19.65 4.47 -8.36
CA ASN A 52 19.85 3.37 -9.31
C ASN A 52 19.14 2.07 -8.88
N ALA A 53 18.02 2.17 -8.17
CA ALA A 53 17.22 1.00 -7.85
C ALA A 53 16.50 0.49 -9.10
N GLU A 54 16.47 -0.82 -9.29
CA GLU A 54 15.72 -1.46 -10.38
C GLU A 54 14.28 -1.75 -9.95
N TRP A 55 13.33 -1.46 -10.83
CA TRP A 55 11.96 -1.96 -10.68
C TRP A 55 11.91 -3.42 -11.12
N ARG A 56 11.73 -4.34 -10.17
CA ARG A 56 11.58 -5.77 -10.46
C ARG A 56 10.12 -6.20 -10.58
N GLY A 57 9.22 -5.49 -9.90
CA GLY A 57 7.80 -5.76 -9.94
C GLY A 57 7.04 -5.16 -8.77
N MET A 58 5.71 -5.34 -8.82
CA MET A 58 4.79 -4.81 -7.81
C MET A 58 5.03 -5.40 -6.42
N GLU A 59 5.63 -6.58 -6.32
CA GLU A 59 6.00 -7.22 -5.06
C GLU A 59 6.95 -6.34 -4.24
N MET A 60 7.89 -5.63 -4.87
CA MET A 60 8.81 -4.72 -4.17
C MET A 60 8.03 -3.62 -3.43
N LEU A 61 7.10 -2.97 -4.13
CA LEU A 61 6.26 -1.93 -3.55
C LEU A 61 5.35 -2.49 -2.46
N LEU A 62 4.72 -3.65 -2.67
CA LEU A 62 3.85 -4.28 -1.69
C LEU A 62 4.61 -4.71 -0.42
N PHE A 63 5.85 -5.20 -0.54
CA PHE A 63 6.71 -5.50 0.61
C PHE A 63 7.08 -4.24 1.38
N GLN A 64 7.43 -3.15 0.70
CA GLN A 64 7.71 -1.86 1.33
C GLN A 64 6.49 -1.35 2.11
N ILE A 65 5.30 -1.39 1.50
CA ILE A 65 4.05 -0.99 2.15
C ILE A 65 3.77 -1.88 3.38
N GLY A 66 3.89 -3.20 3.23
CA GLY A 66 3.67 -4.16 4.30
C GLY A 66 4.63 -3.93 5.48
N GLY A 67 5.92 -3.72 5.21
CA GLY A 67 6.92 -3.44 6.24
C GLY A 67 6.66 -2.12 6.96
N LEU A 68 6.35 -1.04 6.21
CA LEU A 68 6.05 0.26 6.80
C LEU A 68 4.81 0.20 7.70
N LEU A 69 3.71 -0.40 7.21
CA LEU A 69 2.47 -0.49 7.96
C LEU A 69 2.62 -1.40 9.18
N GLN A 70 3.44 -2.46 9.11
CA GLN A 70 3.77 -3.30 10.26
C GLN A 70 4.45 -2.48 11.36
N ASN A 71 5.40 -1.60 10.99
CA ASN A 71 6.05 -0.69 11.94
C ASN A 71 5.06 0.34 12.51
N TRP A 72 4.09 0.79 11.71
CA TRP A 72 3.09 1.77 12.13
C TRP A 72 1.94 1.19 12.96
N VAL A 73 1.88 -0.13 13.18
CA VAL A 73 0.89 -0.76 14.09
C VAL A 73 0.96 -0.13 15.49
N VAL A 74 2.13 0.31 15.94
CA VAL A 74 2.29 0.99 17.24
C VAL A 74 1.55 2.33 17.31
N LEU A 75 1.34 3.00 16.18
CA LEU A 75 0.64 4.29 16.09
C LEU A 75 -0.89 4.11 16.09
N CYS A 76 -1.39 2.90 15.88
CA CYS A 76 -2.82 2.61 15.87
C CYS A 76 -3.37 2.50 17.29
N ALA A 77 -4.54 3.11 17.49
CA ALA A 77 -5.37 2.83 18.66
C ALA A 77 -5.68 1.32 18.75
N PRO A 78 -5.76 0.73 19.96
CA PRO A 78 -5.91 -0.72 20.14
C PRO A 78 -7.04 -1.33 19.32
N GLU A 79 -8.17 -0.63 19.21
CA GLU A 79 -9.39 -1.08 18.53
C GLU A 79 -9.21 -1.16 17.00
N LYS A 80 -8.20 -0.48 16.45
CA LYS A 80 -7.92 -0.41 15.01
C LYS A 80 -6.79 -1.36 14.59
N LYS A 81 -6.07 -1.97 15.54
CA LYS A 81 -4.89 -2.82 15.26
C LYS A 81 -5.28 -4.09 14.51
N GLU A 82 -6.35 -4.77 14.92
CA GLU A 82 -6.79 -6.01 14.27
C GLU A 82 -7.11 -5.79 12.78
N ARG A 83 -7.84 -4.72 12.48
CA ARG A 83 -8.19 -4.37 11.10
C ARG A 83 -6.97 -3.95 10.25
N LEU A 84 -5.97 -3.33 10.87
CA LEU A 84 -4.69 -3.07 10.20
C LEU A 84 -3.92 -4.37 9.92
N LEU A 85 -3.92 -5.33 10.85
CA LEU A 85 -3.30 -6.64 10.66
C LEU A 85 -3.99 -7.45 9.56
N GLU A 86 -5.33 -7.37 9.46
CA GLU A 86 -6.08 -7.96 8.35
C GLU A 86 -5.63 -7.36 6.99
N PHE A 87 -5.49 -6.04 6.93
CA PHE A 87 -4.97 -5.35 5.74
C PHE A 87 -3.54 -5.79 5.40
N LEU A 88 -2.66 -5.90 6.41
CA LEU A 88 -1.30 -6.39 6.25
C LEU A 88 -1.24 -7.82 5.70
N ASN A 89 -2.13 -8.70 6.16
CA ASN A 89 -2.21 -10.07 5.66
C ASN A 89 -2.64 -10.10 4.18
N LYS A 90 -3.60 -9.25 3.78
CA LYS A 90 -4.00 -9.09 2.37
C LYS A 90 -2.86 -8.57 1.49
N ILE A 91 -2.07 -7.60 1.97
CA ILE A 91 -0.87 -7.12 1.27
C ILE A 91 0.16 -8.24 1.12
N LYS A 92 0.45 -8.97 2.19
CA LYS A 92 1.42 -10.08 2.17
C LYS A 92 0.97 -11.18 1.21
N ALA A 93 -0.32 -11.49 1.16
CA ALA A 93 -0.89 -12.43 0.20
C ALA A 93 -0.72 -11.92 -1.24
N ALA A 94 -1.08 -10.66 -1.51
CA ALA A 94 -0.93 -10.04 -2.83
C ALA A 94 0.54 -10.02 -3.29
N ALA A 95 1.49 -9.69 -2.41
CA ALA A 95 2.92 -9.68 -2.73
C ALA A 95 3.43 -11.06 -3.15
N ARG A 96 2.91 -12.14 -2.54
CA ARG A 96 3.27 -13.52 -2.90
C ARG A 96 2.66 -13.96 -4.23
N THR A 97 1.47 -13.47 -4.58
CA THR A 97 0.79 -13.84 -5.84
C THR A 97 1.36 -13.12 -7.07
N VAL A 98 2.01 -11.97 -6.88
CA VAL A 98 2.59 -11.16 -7.98
C VAL A 98 3.84 -11.82 -8.60
N LEU A 99 4.43 -12.83 -7.96
CA LEU A 99 5.65 -13.54 -8.39
C LEU A 99 5.58 -14.26 -9.76
N TRP A 100 4.48 -14.17 -10.53
CA TRP A 100 4.21 -15.01 -11.70
C TRP A 100 3.75 -14.26 -12.97
N ILE A 101 4.37 -13.12 -13.31
CA ILE A 101 4.38 -12.71 -14.72
C ILE A 101 5.81 -12.85 -15.22
N SER A 102 6.17 -14.07 -15.61
CA SER A 102 7.35 -14.31 -16.44
C SER A 102 7.14 -13.60 -17.77
N TYR A 103 8.06 -12.69 -18.11
CA TYR A 103 8.15 -11.98 -19.39
C TYR A 103 8.17 -12.91 -20.63
N ALA A 104 8.36 -14.22 -20.43
CA ALA A 104 8.39 -15.23 -21.48
C ALA A 104 7.05 -15.46 -22.22
N ALA A 105 5.94 -14.85 -21.80
CA ALA A 105 4.63 -15.03 -22.44
C ALA A 105 4.27 -13.96 -23.49
N LEU A 106 5.20 -13.06 -23.84
CA LEU A 106 4.95 -11.95 -24.80
C LEU A 106 5.81 -12.02 -26.08
N GLU A 107 6.56 -13.11 -26.29
CA GLU A 107 7.34 -13.31 -27.54
C GLU A 107 6.67 -14.30 -28.53
N ASP A 108 5.48 -14.83 -28.23
CA ASP A 108 4.75 -15.79 -29.09
C ASP A 108 3.47 -15.21 -29.75
N THR A 109 3.54 -13.97 -30.26
CA THR A 109 2.55 -13.42 -31.22
C THR A 109 3.21 -12.50 -32.22
#